data_AF-A0A955Q0L7-F1
#
_entry.id   AF-A0A955Q0L7-F1
#
_cell.length_a   1.000
_cell.length_b   1.000
_cell.length_c   1.000
_cell.angle_alpha   90.00
_cell.angle_beta   90.00
_cell.angle_gamma   90.00
#
_symmetry.space_group_name_H-M   'P 1'
#
loop_
_entity.id
_entity.type
_entity.pdbx_description
1 polymer ?
#
loop_
_entity_poly.entity_id
_entity_poly.type
_entity_poly.pdbx_seq_one_letter_code
_entity_poly.pdbx_strand_id
1 'polypeptide(L)'
;MNGLTMTSSGFPGNVSPDLQIAGVGDVNGDGKADLIWRNTNSGDVAVWLLNGTSIASSGIVDRLPSQWQIAQVGDADGDGKADVIWYNTTSGAVVCWLLNGLTIASEAFPGTVSTDWIIAGRPVSSPLRITTASTLPAGTVNKSYSITLAKSGGTPSFSWTVFSGSLPPGLTLNPSTGQISGTPTTAGKFLATIRVQDSGNPSQSAQELFSLTINSPSPPPTGGNGGGTLTISGGPASIGGTFVARSPFVSKDTSLLMGVVSWIENVTKNFHLEALTISFNYITGEIFSTGILFVAGDSSSATDWSCSGSFVGQGLPTAPGTCRGVTVNQAAGTVSFSNTVLDLSSTSAPPITLNGTLTFPPF
;
A
#
# COMPACT_ATOMS: atom_id res chain seq x y z
N MET A 1 44.08 27.02 2.94
CA MET A 1 44.92 25.82 2.77
C MET A 1 46.17 26.22 2.01
N ASN A 2 47.34 25.70 2.38
CA ASN A 2 48.53 25.75 1.53
C ASN A 2 48.91 24.29 1.23
N GLY A 3 48.52 23.80 0.06
CA GLY A 3 48.50 22.36 -0.23
C GLY A 3 47.63 21.61 0.76
N LEU A 4 48.23 20.71 1.55
CA LEU A 4 47.55 19.88 2.54
C LEU A 4 47.40 20.52 3.93
N THR A 5 47.98 21.72 4.16
CA THR A 5 47.98 22.35 5.50
C THR A 5 46.87 23.38 5.64
N MET A 6 46.05 23.27 6.69
CA MET A 6 45.11 24.33 7.09
C MET A 6 45.89 25.53 7.64
N THR A 7 45.81 26.65 6.93
CA THR A 7 46.50 27.91 7.27
C THR A 7 45.64 28.85 8.11
N SER A 8 44.32 28.74 7.98
CA SER A 8 43.34 29.56 8.71
C SER A 8 41.97 28.89 8.63
N SER A 9 41.13 29.13 9.63
CA SER A 9 39.73 28.73 9.67
C SER A 9 38.88 29.89 10.18
N GLY A 10 37.63 29.98 9.73
CA GLY A 10 36.71 30.98 10.23
C GLY A 10 35.26 30.61 9.90
N PHE A 11 34.34 31.29 10.57
CA PHE A 11 32.92 31.16 10.34
C PHE A 11 32.40 32.42 9.64
N PRO A 12 32.21 32.39 8.31
CA PRO A 12 31.88 33.58 7.54
C PRO A 12 30.46 34.09 7.80
N GLY A 13 29.51 33.22 8.17
CA GLY A 13 28.14 33.62 8.51
C GLY A 13 27.11 32.49 8.44
N ASN A 14 25.84 32.82 8.71
CA ASN A 14 24.69 31.93 8.56
C ASN A 14 23.90 32.25 7.29
N VAL A 15 23.30 31.24 6.67
CA VAL A 15 22.29 31.38 5.59
C VAL A 15 20.99 30.68 5.99
N SER A 16 19.89 31.02 5.31
CA SER A 16 18.66 30.23 5.41
C SER A 16 18.91 28.76 5.02
N PRO A 17 18.28 27.77 5.67
CA PRO A 17 18.38 26.35 5.27
C PRO A 17 17.99 26.07 3.81
N ASP A 18 17.21 26.97 3.19
CA ASP A 18 16.79 26.86 1.80
C ASP A 18 17.88 27.29 0.80
N LEU A 19 18.97 27.93 1.27
CA LEU A 19 20.12 28.30 0.46
C LEU A 19 21.16 27.19 0.45
N GLN A 20 21.56 26.77 -0.74
CA GLN A 20 22.62 25.79 -0.95
C GLN A 20 23.79 26.45 -1.67
N ILE A 21 25.02 26.08 -1.33
CA ILE A 21 26.20 26.48 -2.12
C ILE A 21 26.05 25.83 -3.50
N ALA A 22 25.92 26.67 -4.52
CA ALA A 22 25.69 26.25 -5.89
C ALA A 22 26.93 26.45 -6.79
N GLY A 23 27.92 27.21 -6.32
CA GLY A 23 29.17 27.41 -7.03
C GLY A 23 30.22 28.11 -6.17
N VAL A 24 31.47 28.00 -6.61
CA VAL A 24 32.64 28.65 -6.02
C VAL A 24 33.51 29.20 -7.15
N GLY A 25 33.93 30.45 -7.06
CA GLY A 25 34.75 31.11 -8.08
C GLY A 25 35.09 32.53 -7.66
N ASP A 26 36.18 33.10 -8.19
CA ASP A 26 36.61 34.47 -7.92
C ASP A 26 35.80 35.45 -8.78
N VAL A 27 34.60 35.85 -8.33
CA VAL A 27 33.65 36.60 -9.18
C VAL A 27 33.95 38.11 -9.19
N ASN A 28 34.84 38.59 -8.32
CA ASN A 28 35.26 40.00 -8.27
C ASN A 28 36.69 40.23 -8.79
N GLY A 29 37.46 39.17 -9.07
CA GLY A 29 38.83 39.23 -9.59
C GLY A 29 39.87 39.63 -8.55
N ASP A 30 39.60 39.41 -7.25
CA ASP A 30 40.53 39.78 -6.17
C ASP A 30 41.56 38.68 -5.84
N GLY A 31 41.55 37.58 -6.60
CA GLY A 31 42.41 36.42 -6.44
C GLY A 31 41.90 35.44 -5.39
N LYS A 32 40.69 35.62 -4.85
CA LYS A 32 40.10 34.76 -3.82
C LYS A 32 38.78 34.18 -4.30
N ALA A 33 38.52 32.95 -3.89
CA ALA A 33 37.27 32.30 -4.23
C ALA A 33 36.11 32.88 -3.42
N ASP A 34 35.03 33.22 -4.11
CA ASP A 34 33.74 33.65 -3.56
C ASP A 34 32.74 32.49 -3.55
N LEU A 35 31.62 32.67 -2.85
CA LEU A 35 30.53 31.69 -2.80
C LEU A 35 29.30 32.17 -3.55
N ILE A 36 28.77 31.31 -4.41
CA ILE A 36 27.48 31.50 -5.08
C ILE A 36 26.46 30.57 -4.41
N TRP A 37 25.37 31.16 -3.95
CA TRP A 37 24.28 30.50 -3.26
C TRP A 37 23.02 30.45 -4.12
N ARG A 38 22.26 29.36 -3.99
CA ARG A 38 20.98 29.15 -4.68
C ARG A 38 19.90 28.87 -3.67
N ASN A 39 18.81 29.63 -3.70
CA ASN A 39 17.59 29.27 -2.99
C ASN A 39 16.71 28.39 -3.89
N THR A 40 16.48 27.14 -3.49
CA THR A 40 15.73 26.17 -4.31
C THR A 40 14.22 26.42 -4.33
N ASN A 41 13.70 27.21 -3.38
CA ASN A 41 12.28 27.49 -3.23
C ASN A 41 11.88 28.80 -3.94
N SER A 42 12.58 29.90 -3.63
CA SER A 42 12.30 31.18 -4.26
C SER A 42 12.91 31.27 -5.65
N GLY A 43 14.02 30.59 -5.89
CA GLY A 43 14.79 30.80 -7.11
C GLY A 43 15.72 32.02 -7.02
N ASP A 44 16.05 32.53 -5.83
CA ASP A 44 17.06 33.57 -5.69
C ASP A 44 18.48 33.00 -5.91
N VAL A 45 19.37 33.84 -6.43
CA VAL A 45 20.81 33.58 -6.56
C VAL A 45 21.54 34.68 -5.81
N ALA A 46 22.32 34.31 -4.80
CA ALA A 46 23.08 35.26 -4.00
C ALA A 46 24.57 34.99 -4.09
N VAL A 47 25.39 36.03 -3.96
CA VAL A 47 26.83 35.93 -3.96
C VAL A 47 27.36 36.48 -2.64
N TRP A 48 28.32 35.77 -2.06
CA TRP A 48 29.15 36.24 -0.95
C TRP A 48 30.57 36.45 -1.47
N LEU A 49 30.97 37.72 -1.59
CA LEU A 49 32.35 38.08 -1.86
C LEU A 49 33.17 37.83 -0.60
N LEU A 50 34.23 37.04 -0.69
CA LEU A 50 35.01 36.59 0.45
C LEU A 50 36.39 37.25 0.48
N ASN A 51 36.75 37.76 1.65
CA ASN A 51 38.13 38.12 1.94
C ASN A 51 38.73 37.08 2.89
N GLY A 52 39.20 35.95 2.34
CA GLY A 52 39.66 34.83 3.14
C GLY A 52 38.51 34.09 3.82
N THR A 53 38.46 34.10 5.16
CA THR A 53 37.43 33.38 5.94
C THR A 53 36.26 34.27 6.37
N SER A 54 36.18 35.51 5.86
CA SER A 54 35.15 36.50 6.20
C SER A 54 34.44 37.01 4.94
N ILE A 55 33.17 37.37 5.08
CA ILE A 55 32.39 38.03 4.03
C ILE A 55 32.87 39.48 3.90
N ALA A 56 33.36 39.86 2.73
CA ALA A 56 33.68 41.24 2.38
C ALA A 56 32.41 42.01 1.96
N SER A 57 31.55 41.35 1.17
CA SER A 57 30.26 41.87 0.75
C SER A 57 29.32 40.73 0.36
N SER A 58 28.02 40.96 0.35
CA SER A 58 27.05 39.95 -0.09
C SER A 58 25.79 40.58 -0.66
N GLY A 59 25.14 39.91 -1.60
CA GLY A 59 23.87 40.37 -2.16
C GLY A 59 23.18 39.31 -3.01
N ILE A 60 21.88 39.51 -3.26
CA ILE A 60 21.16 38.77 -4.29
C ILE A 60 21.52 39.40 -5.62
N VAL A 61 22.00 38.57 -6.56
CA VAL A 61 22.43 38.99 -7.88
C VAL A 61 21.24 39.00 -8.84
N ASP A 62 20.44 37.93 -8.84
CA ASP A 62 19.20 37.83 -9.62
C ASP A 62 18.34 36.64 -9.14
N ARG A 63 17.20 36.41 -9.80
CA ARG A 63 16.24 35.34 -9.52
C ARG A 63 15.86 34.56 -10.77
N LEU A 64 16.25 33.29 -10.80
CA LEU A 64 15.89 32.35 -11.87
C LEU A 64 14.89 31.28 -11.40
N PRO A 65 13.93 30.85 -12.24
CA PRO A 65 13.05 29.71 -11.94
C PRO A 65 13.81 28.39 -11.68
N SER A 66 13.16 27.42 -11.04
CA SER A 66 13.76 26.13 -10.66
C SER A 66 14.23 25.26 -11.83
N GLN A 67 13.68 25.46 -13.03
CA GLN A 67 14.13 24.80 -14.25
C GLN A 67 15.53 25.25 -14.71
N TRP A 68 16.02 26.39 -14.24
CA TRP A 68 17.38 26.85 -14.47
C TRP A 68 18.29 26.40 -13.34
N GLN A 69 19.39 25.76 -13.72
CA GLN A 69 20.36 25.16 -12.82
C GLN A 69 21.75 25.66 -13.21
N ILE A 70 22.59 26.00 -12.23
CA ILE A 70 24.00 26.33 -12.48
C ILE A 70 24.66 25.07 -13.05
N ALA A 71 25.28 25.24 -14.22
CA ALA A 71 26.03 24.20 -14.89
C ALA A 71 27.51 24.25 -14.53
N GLN A 72 28.08 25.44 -14.49
CA GLN A 72 29.49 25.63 -14.18
C GLN A 72 29.72 27.05 -13.67
N VAL A 73 30.81 27.22 -12.92
CA VAL A 73 31.37 28.52 -12.54
C VAL A 73 32.81 28.58 -13.05
N GLY A 74 33.17 29.68 -13.72
CA GLY A 74 34.52 29.87 -14.28
C GLY A 74 34.58 31.07 -15.21
N ASP A 75 35.78 31.54 -15.49
CA ASP A 75 36.05 32.72 -16.33
C ASP A 75 35.73 32.41 -17.80
N ALA A 76 34.56 32.87 -18.26
CA ALA A 76 34.01 32.51 -19.56
C ALA A 76 34.41 33.51 -20.66
N ASP A 77 34.68 34.77 -20.30
CA ASP A 77 35.07 35.83 -21.25
C ASP A 77 36.57 36.21 -21.17
N GLY A 78 37.31 35.67 -20.21
CA GLY A 78 38.73 35.88 -20.04
C GLY A 78 39.08 37.18 -19.31
N ASP A 79 38.13 37.80 -18.60
CA ASP A 79 38.34 39.06 -17.87
C ASP A 79 39.05 38.87 -16.51
N GLY A 80 39.32 37.62 -16.13
CA GLY A 80 39.95 37.25 -14.86
C GLY A 80 38.97 37.10 -13.70
N LYS A 81 37.66 37.20 -13.95
CA LYS A 81 36.59 36.93 -12.98
C LYS A 81 35.83 35.68 -13.36
N ALA A 82 35.30 34.98 -12.37
CA ALA A 82 34.47 33.81 -12.58
C ALA A 82 33.04 34.22 -12.96
N ASP A 83 32.53 33.58 -14.01
CA ASP A 83 31.17 33.72 -14.52
C ASP A 83 30.31 32.53 -14.16
N VAL A 84 28.99 32.64 -14.39
CA VAL A 84 28.03 31.56 -14.11
C VAL A 84 27.37 31.08 -15.40
N ILE A 85 27.61 29.82 -15.74
CA ILE A 85 26.93 29.15 -16.85
C ILE A 85 25.69 28.45 -16.32
N TRP A 86 24.54 28.79 -16.87
CA TRP A 86 23.22 28.25 -16.54
C TRP A 86 22.73 27.29 -17.62
N TYR A 87 21.96 26.30 -17.19
CA TYR A 87 21.30 25.33 -18.07
C TYR A 87 19.83 25.17 -17.68
N ASN A 88 18.93 25.24 -18.68
CA ASN A 88 17.51 25.00 -18.51
C ASN A 88 17.21 23.51 -18.74
N THR A 89 16.69 22.84 -17.71
CA THR A 89 16.41 21.39 -17.76
C THR A 89 15.21 21.02 -18.61
N THR A 90 14.38 21.99 -19.00
CA THR A 90 13.17 21.77 -19.80
C THR A 90 13.43 22.04 -21.28
N SER A 91 14.11 23.15 -21.59
CA SER A 91 14.34 23.57 -22.98
C SER A 91 15.73 23.22 -23.51
N GLY A 92 16.68 22.84 -22.64
CA GLY A 92 18.08 22.65 -23.00
C GLY A 92 18.86 23.94 -23.27
N ALA A 93 18.24 25.10 -23.01
CA ALA A 93 18.85 26.41 -23.19
C ALA A 93 20.05 26.61 -22.27
N VAL A 94 21.10 27.24 -22.77
CA VAL A 94 22.29 27.62 -21.99
C VAL A 94 22.41 29.14 -21.97
N VAL A 95 22.65 29.72 -20.80
CA VAL A 95 22.88 31.16 -20.60
C VAL A 95 24.17 31.32 -19.82
N CYS A 96 25.01 32.29 -20.18
CA CYS A 96 26.16 32.68 -19.38
C CYS A 96 25.89 34.05 -18.76
N TRP A 97 26.04 34.16 -17.45
CA TRP A 97 26.08 35.42 -16.73
C TRP A 97 27.53 35.83 -16.56
N LEU A 98 27.93 36.88 -17.26
CA LEU A 98 29.24 37.50 -17.06
C LEU A 98 29.17 38.39 -15.83
N LEU A 99 29.93 38.04 -14.79
CA LEU A 99 29.81 38.67 -13.48
C LEU A 99 30.87 39.75 -13.25
N ASN A 100 30.50 40.76 -12.48
CA ASN A 100 31.43 41.71 -11.89
C ASN A 100 31.04 41.92 -10.41
N GLY A 101 31.57 41.04 -9.56
CA GLY A 101 31.21 40.97 -8.15
C GLY A 101 29.73 40.61 -7.94
N LEU A 102 28.96 41.54 -7.38
CA LEU A 102 27.52 41.35 -7.09
C LEU A 102 26.60 41.77 -8.25
N THR A 103 27.16 42.04 -9.43
CA THR A 103 26.40 42.50 -10.60
C THR A 103 26.58 41.56 -11.78
N ILE A 104 25.50 41.36 -12.55
CA ILE A 104 25.58 40.77 -13.89
C ILE A 104 26.00 41.88 -14.83
N ALA A 105 27.25 41.84 -15.30
CA ALA A 105 27.79 42.83 -16.22
C ALA A 105 27.22 42.66 -17.63
N SER A 106 26.97 41.41 -18.03
CA SER A 106 26.36 41.06 -19.31
C SER A 106 25.76 39.65 -19.25
N GLU A 107 24.77 39.38 -20.10
CA GLU A 107 24.22 38.05 -20.31
C GLU A 107 24.46 37.62 -21.75
N ALA A 108 25.02 36.42 -21.93
CA ALA A 108 25.23 35.83 -23.24
C ALA A 108 24.38 34.57 -23.39
N PHE A 109 23.75 34.40 -24.57
CA PHE A 109 23.04 33.19 -24.94
C PHE A 109 23.88 32.39 -25.96
N PRO A 110 24.74 31.46 -25.49
CA PRO A 110 25.57 30.66 -26.38
C PRO A 110 24.78 29.67 -27.25
N GLY A 111 23.56 29.28 -26.85
CA GLY A 111 22.68 28.43 -27.65
C GLY A 111 21.81 27.46 -26.85
N THR A 112 21.23 26.49 -27.56
CA THR A 112 20.45 25.38 -26.99
C THR A 112 21.14 24.06 -27.33
N VAL A 113 21.22 23.16 -26.35
CA VAL A 113 21.65 21.77 -26.56
C VAL A 113 20.48 20.83 -26.30
N SER A 114 20.44 19.66 -26.96
CA SER A 114 19.42 18.65 -26.63
C SER A 114 19.52 18.27 -25.16
N THR A 115 18.38 17.98 -24.51
CA THR A 115 18.33 17.58 -23.10
C THR A 115 19.04 16.27 -22.81
N ASP A 116 19.38 15.50 -23.84
CA ASP A 116 20.17 14.27 -23.73
C ASP A 116 21.68 14.53 -23.58
N TRP A 117 22.11 15.77 -23.84
CA TRP A 117 23.49 16.20 -23.65
C TRP A 117 23.68 16.82 -22.28
N ILE A 118 24.71 16.36 -21.57
CA ILE A 118 25.13 16.95 -20.30
C ILE A 118 26.31 17.90 -20.54
N ILE A 119 26.32 19.04 -19.86
CA ILE A 119 27.55 19.84 -19.73
C ILE A 119 28.52 19.01 -18.88
N ALA A 120 29.67 18.68 -19.45
CA ALA A 120 30.70 17.89 -18.78
C ALA A 120 31.12 18.60 -17.48
N GLY A 121 31.10 17.87 -16.35
CA GLY A 121 31.45 18.41 -15.03
C GLY A 121 30.28 18.81 -14.13
N ARG A 122 29.02 18.74 -14.60
CA ARG A 122 27.83 19.06 -13.79
C ARG A 122 27.36 17.86 -12.93
N PRO A 123 27.31 17.93 -11.58
CA PRO A 123 26.65 16.93 -10.77
C PRO A 123 25.15 17.25 -10.69
N VAL A 124 24.38 16.78 -11.65
CA VAL A 124 22.93 17.06 -11.74
C VAL A 124 22.13 15.79 -11.83
N SER A 125 22.11 15.07 -10.71
CA SER A 125 20.95 14.25 -10.46
C SER A 125 19.78 15.12 -10.02
N SER A 126 18.62 14.91 -10.64
CA SER A 126 17.36 15.44 -10.10
C SER A 126 17.19 15.00 -8.64
N PRO A 127 16.51 15.78 -7.78
CA PRO A 127 16.42 15.48 -6.36
C PRO A 127 15.92 14.06 -6.11
N LEU A 128 16.71 13.26 -5.39
CA LEU A 128 16.35 11.90 -5.03
C LEU A 128 15.12 11.92 -4.12
N ARG A 129 14.07 11.17 -4.49
CA ARG A 129 12.81 11.07 -3.75
C ARG A 129 12.31 9.63 -3.78
N ILE A 130 11.67 9.20 -2.70
CA ILE A 130 10.89 7.97 -2.68
C ILE A 130 9.47 8.32 -3.13
N THR A 131 8.90 7.54 -4.06
CA THR A 131 7.59 7.82 -4.67
C THR A 131 6.52 6.78 -4.32
N THR A 132 6.90 5.68 -3.67
CA THR A 132 5.94 4.70 -3.14
C THR A 132 5.11 5.32 -2.02
N ALA A 133 3.80 5.04 -2.02
CA ALA A 133 2.91 5.48 -0.95
C ALA A 133 3.31 4.88 0.41
N SER A 134 3.24 5.70 1.46
CA SER A 134 3.66 5.35 2.83
C SER A 134 2.90 4.16 3.45
N THR A 135 1.73 3.80 2.93
CA THR A 135 1.01 2.58 3.33
C THR A 135 1.20 1.50 2.28
N LEU A 136 1.90 0.43 2.63
CA LEU A 136 2.17 -0.69 1.74
C LEU A 136 0.99 -1.68 1.71
N PRO A 137 0.77 -2.42 0.61
CA PRO A 137 -0.22 -3.49 0.54
C PRO A 137 -0.01 -4.51 1.67
N ALA A 138 -1.11 -4.95 2.29
CA ALA A 138 -1.06 -5.87 3.41
C ALA A 138 -0.54 -7.27 2.99
N GLY A 139 0.22 -7.90 3.87
CA GLY A 139 0.65 -9.29 3.75
C GLY A 139 -0.21 -10.23 4.60
N THR A 140 0.02 -11.54 4.48
CA THR A 140 -0.58 -12.57 5.34
C THR A 140 0.52 -13.47 5.89
N VAL A 141 0.45 -13.83 7.17
CA VAL A 141 1.41 -14.76 7.79
C VAL A 141 1.52 -16.04 6.95
N ASN A 142 2.75 -16.54 6.77
CA ASN A 142 3.08 -17.74 6.00
C ASN A 142 2.73 -17.68 4.49
N LYS A 143 2.46 -16.49 3.93
CA LYS A 143 2.32 -16.27 2.48
C LYS A 143 3.50 -15.46 1.96
N SER A 144 3.98 -15.79 0.76
CA SER A 144 5.02 -15.00 0.12
C SER A 144 4.56 -13.55 -0.05
N TYR A 145 5.45 -12.62 0.27
CA TYR A 145 5.25 -11.20 0.10
C TYR A 145 6.41 -10.65 -0.74
N SER A 146 6.10 -9.77 -1.69
CA SER A 146 7.10 -9.13 -2.54
C SER A 146 6.58 -7.79 -3.05
N ILE A 147 7.31 -6.72 -2.77
CA ILE A 147 7.04 -5.38 -3.29
C ILE A 147 8.35 -4.65 -3.53
N THR A 148 8.43 -3.87 -4.60
CA THR A 148 9.59 -3.04 -4.91
C THR A 148 9.27 -1.58 -4.67
N LEU A 149 10.09 -0.90 -3.87
CA LEU A 149 9.95 0.53 -3.63
C LEU A 149 10.41 1.33 -4.87
N ALA A 150 9.64 2.34 -5.22
CA ALA A 150 9.86 3.24 -6.32
C ALA A 150 10.50 4.53 -5.83
N LYS A 151 11.33 5.10 -6.70
CA LYS A 151 12.02 6.37 -6.47
C LYS A 151 12.09 7.17 -7.76
N SER A 152 12.37 8.46 -7.64
CA SER A 152 12.72 9.34 -8.74
C SER A 152 13.99 10.11 -8.43
N GLY A 153 14.71 10.50 -9.48
CA GLY A 153 15.99 11.21 -9.39
C GLY A 153 17.14 10.41 -8.78
N GLY A 154 18.17 11.16 -8.38
CA GLY A 154 19.47 10.67 -7.91
C GLY A 154 20.39 10.16 -9.04
N THR A 155 21.68 10.00 -8.71
CA THR A 155 22.73 9.48 -9.59
C THR A 155 22.92 7.98 -9.36
N PRO A 156 22.61 7.10 -10.34
CA PRO A 156 22.91 5.67 -10.23
C PRO A 156 24.38 5.43 -9.90
N SER A 157 24.78 4.49 -9.04
CA SER A 157 24.04 3.40 -8.36
C SER A 157 23.30 3.83 -7.07
N PHE A 158 22.37 2.99 -6.60
CA PHE A 158 21.53 3.27 -5.42
C PHE A 158 21.70 2.22 -4.32
N SER A 159 21.63 2.66 -3.07
CA SER A 159 21.65 1.80 -1.89
C SER A 159 20.43 2.05 -1.00
N TRP A 160 19.69 0.98 -0.71
CA TRP A 160 18.50 0.98 0.13
C TRP A 160 18.80 0.38 1.50
N THR A 161 18.34 1.04 2.56
CA THR A 161 18.59 0.62 3.95
C THR A 161 17.36 0.85 4.82
N VAL A 162 17.20 0.03 5.86
CA VAL A 162 16.29 0.32 6.97
C VAL A 162 17.01 1.29 7.90
N PHE A 163 16.58 2.55 7.93
CA PHE A 163 17.20 3.60 8.73
C PHE A 163 16.78 3.51 10.21
N SER A 164 15.51 3.20 10.47
CA SER A 164 14.96 2.96 11.80
C SER A 164 13.69 2.12 11.75
N GLY A 165 13.28 1.58 12.91
CA GLY A 165 12.16 0.63 13.00
C GLY A 165 12.55 -0.78 12.54
N SER A 166 11.56 -1.57 12.14
CA SER A 166 11.79 -2.95 11.72
C SER A 166 10.75 -3.41 10.71
N LEU A 167 11.19 -4.18 9.70
CA LEU A 167 10.27 -4.94 8.85
C LEU A 167 9.61 -6.08 9.64
N PRO A 168 8.45 -6.58 9.20
CA PRO A 168 7.86 -7.78 9.78
C PRO A 168 8.85 -8.95 9.80
N PRO A 169 8.91 -9.76 10.88
CA PRO A 169 9.77 -10.94 10.94
C PRO A 169 9.54 -11.84 9.72
N GLY A 170 10.64 -12.25 9.07
CA GLY A 170 10.60 -13.05 7.84
C GLY A 170 10.59 -12.26 6.53
N LEU A 171 10.55 -10.92 6.58
CA LEU A 171 10.79 -10.04 5.43
C LEU A 171 12.17 -9.37 5.50
N THR A 172 12.77 -9.14 4.33
CA THR A 172 14.07 -8.49 4.18
C THR A 172 14.01 -7.42 3.09
N LEU A 173 14.86 -6.39 3.19
CA LEU A 173 15.04 -5.36 2.15
C LEU A 173 16.28 -5.69 1.33
N ASN A 174 16.14 -5.80 0.02
CA ASN A 174 17.26 -5.92 -0.89
C ASN A 174 17.94 -4.54 -1.07
N PRO A 175 19.23 -4.39 -0.70
CA PRO A 175 19.89 -3.09 -0.67
C PRO A 175 20.16 -2.51 -2.07
N SER A 176 20.16 -3.32 -3.13
CA SER A 176 20.44 -2.86 -4.49
C SER A 176 19.17 -2.54 -5.28
N THR A 177 18.07 -3.25 -5.00
CA THR A 177 16.83 -3.13 -5.78
C THR A 177 15.71 -2.39 -5.05
N GLY A 178 15.80 -2.23 -3.71
CA GLY A 178 14.70 -1.67 -2.92
C GLY A 178 13.50 -2.61 -2.78
N GLN A 179 13.67 -3.90 -3.08
CA GLN A 179 12.62 -4.90 -2.93
C GLN A 179 12.51 -5.38 -1.48
N ILE A 180 11.31 -5.30 -0.90
CA ILE A 180 10.95 -5.94 0.35
C ILE A 180 10.31 -7.29 0.00
N SER A 181 10.94 -8.39 0.41
CA SER A 181 10.43 -9.73 0.11
C SER A 181 10.74 -10.75 1.20
N GLY A 182 9.96 -11.84 1.20
CA GLY A 182 10.10 -12.94 2.14
C GLY A 182 8.77 -13.59 2.48
N THR A 183 8.70 -14.25 3.63
CA THR A 183 7.49 -14.87 4.16
C THR A 183 7.31 -14.40 5.60
N PRO A 184 6.32 -13.55 5.90
CA PRO A 184 6.17 -12.99 7.23
C PRO A 184 5.66 -14.04 8.21
N THR A 185 6.18 -14.06 9.43
CA THR A 185 5.87 -15.09 10.44
C THR A 185 4.97 -14.60 11.58
N THR A 186 4.75 -13.30 11.69
CA THR A 186 4.02 -12.69 12.80
C THR A 186 3.03 -11.65 12.29
N ALA A 187 1.77 -11.77 12.71
CA ALA A 187 0.73 -10.80 12.40
C ALA A 187 0.92 -9.52 13.23
N GLY A 188 0.55 -8.38 12.65
CA GLY A 188 0.69 -7.09 13.32
C GLY A 188 0.91 -5.94 12.34
N LYS A 189 0.97 -4.73 12.88
CA LYS A 189 1.32 -3.51 12.14
C LYS A 189 2.77 -3.15 12.44
N PHE A 190 3.58 -3.04 11.38
CA PHE A 190 5.00 -2.75 11.48
C PHE A 190 5.29 -1.39 10.82
N LEU A 191 6.18 -0.63 11.46
CA LEU A 191 6.63 0.69 10.98
C LEU A 191 8.14 0.63 10.75
N ALA A 192 8.58 1.09 9.57
CA ALA A 192 10.00 1.17 9.23
C ALA A 192 10.28 2.41 8.40
N THR A 193 11.30 3.17 8.77
CA THR A 193 11.82 4.26 7.95
C THR A 193 12.85 3.69 6.99
N ILE A 194 12.56 3.78 5.69
CA ILE A 194 13.46 3.31 4.65
C ILE A 194 14.20 4.51 4.06
N ARG A 195 15.52 4.36 3.88
CA ARG A 195 16.40 5.33 3.24
C ARG A 195 16.90 4.79 1.91
N VAL A 196 16.90 5.65 0.89
CA VAL A 196 17.66 5.45 -0.36
C VAL A 196 18.75 6.51 -0.47
N GLN A 197 19.95 6.08 -0.84
CA GLN A 197 21.10 6.95 -1.11
C GLN A 197 21.60 6.69 -2.52
N ASP A 198 22.01 7.75 -3.22
CA ASP A 198 22.62 7.67 -4.55
C ASP A 198 24.16 7.69 -4.47
N SER A 199 24.83 7.53 -5.62
CA SER A 199 26.30 7.57 -5.71
C SER A 199 26.85 8.90 -6.23
N GLY A 200 26.03 9.96 -6.20
CA GLY A 200 26.43 11.29 -6.67
C GLY A 200 27.54 11.90 -5.82
N ASN A 201 28.15 12.96 -6.34
CA ASN A 201 29.08 13.80 -5.58
C ASN A 201 28.65 15.28 -5.72
N PRO A 202 27.96 15.86 -4.72
CA PRO A 202 27.63 15.27 -3.41
C PRO A 202 26.55 14.17 -3.50
N SER A 203 26.60 13.20 -2.58
CA SER A 203 25.60 12.10 -2.55
C SER A 203 24.26 12.59 -2.00
N GLN A 204 23.17 12.26 -2.67
CA GLN A 204 21.82 12.58 -2.23
C GLN A 204 21.21 11.43 -1.43
N SER A 205 20.31 11.75 -0.50
CA SER A 205 19.52 10.75 0.21
C SER A 205 18.06 11.17 0.41
N ALA A 206 17.15 10.20 0.35
CA ALA A 206 15.73 10.36 0.66
C ALA A 206 15.30 9.33 1.70
N GLN A 207 14.33 9.69 2.54
CA GLN A 207 13.76 8.82 3.58
C GLN A 207 12.24 8.92 3.56
N GLU A 208 11.57 7.80 3.86
CA GLU A 208 10.11 7.73 4.00
C GLU A 208 9.74 6.73 5.09
N LEU A 209 8.70 7.04 5.88
CA LEU A 209 8.15 6.13 6.89
C LEU A 209 7.07 5.25 6.27
N PHE A 210 7.31 3.93 6.23
CA PHE A 210 6.34 2.98 5.72
C PHE A 210 5.58 2.25 6.84
N SER A 211 4.31 1.97 6.57
CA SER A 211 3.42 1.11 7.36
C SER A 211 3.07 -0.15 6.57
N LEU A 212 3.33 -1.32 7.16
CA LEU A 212 2.96 -2.62 6.62
C LEU A 212 2.15 -3.42 7.64
N THR A 213 0.94 -3.82 7.25
CA THR A 213 0.08 -4.71 8.04
C THR A 213 0.25 -6.15 7.57
N ILE A 214 0.55 -7.07 8.49
CA ILE A 214 0.50 -8.51 8.27
C ILE A 214 -0.74 -9.07 8.95
N ASN A 215 -1.64 -9.64 8.15
CA ASN A 215 -2.85 -10.30 8.64
C ASN A 215 -2.52 -11.71 9.13
N SER A 216 -3.22 -12.17 10.17
CA SER A 216 -3.21 -13.58 10.56
C SER A 216 -3.68 -14.44 9.37
N PRO A 217 -3.20 -15.69 9.24
CA PRO A 217 -3.75 -16.60 8.23
C PRO A 217 -5.24 -16.74 8.51
N SER A 218 -6.06 -16.72 7.45
CA SER A 218 -7.43 -17.21 7.61
C SER A 218 -7.34 -18.64 8.17
N PRO A 219 -8.16 -19.00 9.18
CA PRO A 219 -8.28 -20.39 9.59
C PRO A 219 -8.45 -21.26 8.34
N PRO A 220 -7.72 -22.39 8.22
CA PRO A 220 -8.05 -23.40 7.22
C PRO A 220 -9.53 -23.73 7.36
N PRO A 221 -10.29 -23.92 6.27
CA PRO A 221 -11.62 -24.52 6.40
C PRO A 221 -11.42 -25.93 6.97
N THR A 222 -11.63 -26.09 8.28
CA THR A 222 -11.56 -27.38 8.97
C THR A 222 -12.81 -28.17 8.64
N GLY A 223 -12.82 -28.77 7.45
CA GLY A 223 -13.80 -29.78 7.07
C GLY A 223 -13.57 -31.05 7.89
N GLY A 224 -14.28 -31.16 9.01
CA GLY A 224 -14.47 -32.40 9.76
C GLY A 224 -15.93 -32.85 9.63
N ASN A 225 -16.16 -34.15 9.85
CA ASN A 225 -17.49 -34.73 9.84
C ASN A 225 -18.30 -34.18 11.02
N GLY A 226 -19.11 -33.15 10.73
CA GLY A 226 -20.19 -32.75 11.61
C GLY A 226 -21.27 -33.83 11.68
N GLY A 227 -21.95 -33.91 12.83
CA GLY A 227 -23.05 -34.85 13.07
C GLY A 227 -24.03 -34.28 14.11
N GLY A 228 -25.19 -34.89 14.25
CA GLY A 228 -26.20 -34.44 15.19
C GLY A 228 -27.52 -35.16 15.01
N THR A 229 -28.48 -34.86 15.89
CA THR A 229 -29.82 -35.43 15.82
C THR A 229 -30.79 -34.31 15.48
N LEU A 230 -31.56 -34.52 14.42
CA LEU A 230 -32.66 -33.65 14.04
C LEU A 230 -33.94 -34.48 14.07
N THR A 231 -34.90 -34.06 14.88
CA THR A 231 -36.24 -34.62 14.91
C THR A 231 -37.15 -33.76 14.03
N ILE A 232 -37.91 -34.43 13.17
CA ILE A 232 -38.83 -33.78 12.22
C ILE A 232 -40.23 -34.30 12.53
N SER A 233 -41.17 -33.38 12.74
CA SER A 233 -42.57 -33.71 13.02
C SER A 233 -43.50 -33.03 12.02
N GLY A 234 -44.57 -33.73 11.60
CA GLY A 234 -45.55 -33.21 10.65
C GLY A 234 -45.28 -33.56 9.18
N GLY A 235 -44.15 -34.20 8.88
CA GLY A 235 -43.80 -34.66 7.53
C GLY A 235 -43.95 -36.19 7.34
N PRO A 236 -43.75 -36.71 6.12
CA PRO A 236 -43.65 -38.14 5.83
C PRO A 236 -42.74 -38.91 6.81
N ALA A 237 -43.12 -40.15 7.15
CA ALA A 237 -42.37 -41.00 8.09
C ALA A 237 -40.95 -41.39 7.61
N SER A 238 -40.62 -41.11 6.35
CA SER A 238 -39.28 -41.27 5.77
C SER A 238 -38.30 -40.16 6.16
N ILE A 239 -38.76 -39.08 6.81
CA ILE A 239 -37.97 -37.88 7.10
C ILE A 239 -37.28 -37.99 8.48
N GLY A 240 -36.61 -39.10 8.74
CA GLY A 240 -35.93 -39.35 10.01
C GLY A 240 -34.60 -40.05 9.79
N GLY A 241 -33.49 -39.37 10.09
CA GLY A 241 -32.16 -39.88 9.77
C GLY A 241 -31.02 -39.12 10.46
N THR A 242 -29.80 -39.64 10.28
CA THR A 242 -28.57 -38.95 10.69
C THR A 242 -28.07 -38.11 9.53
N PHE A 243 -28.12 -36.78 9.66
CA PHE A 243 -27.61 -35.87 8.63
C PHE A 243 -26.08 -35.93 8.59
N VAL A 244 -25.54 -36.23 7.41
CA VAL A 244 -24.09 -36.22 7.17
C VAL A 244 -23.73 -35.00 6.34
N ALA A 245 -22.71 -34.28 6.79
CA ALA A 245 -22.23 -33.12 6.10
C ALA A 245 -21.36 -33.54 4.86
N ARG A 246 -21.66 -33.06 3.63
CA ARG A 246 -20.79 -33.03 2.42
C ARG A 246 -19.63 -32.00 2.34
N SER A 247 -18.38 -32.44 2.46
CA SER A 247 -17.19 -31.62 2.10
C SER A 247 -17.13 -31.25 0.60
N PRO A 248 -16.59 -30.08 0.16
CA PRO A 248 -16.09 -28.92 0.93
C PRO A 248 -17.12 -27.78 1.08
N PHE A 249 -17.05 -27.04 2.19
CA PHE A 249 -18.28 -26.80 2.95
C PHE A 249 -18.73 -25.38 3.32
N VAL A 250 -18.14 -24.37 2.72
CA VAL A 250 -18.69 -23.02 2.78
C VAL A 250 -18.33 -22.39 1.44
N SER A 251 -19.31 -22.09 0.59
CA SER A 251 -19.08 -21.06 -0.42
C SER A 251 -19.06 -19.73 0.33
N LYS A 252 -17.90 -19.35 0.86
CA LYS A 252 -17.72 -18.06 1.50
C LYS A 252 -17.67 -17.03 0.39
N ASP A 253 -18.79 -16.35 0.15
CA ASP A 253 -18.76 -15.16 -0.67
C ASP A 253 -18.36 -13.98 0.20
N THR A 254 -17.06 -13.68 0.21
CA THR A 254 -16.51 -12.55 0.96
C THR A 254 -17.05 -11.20 0.49
N SER A 255 -17.63 -11.13 -0.72
CA SER A 255 -18.19 -9.89 -1.26
C SER A 255 -19.57 -9.55 -0.71
N LEU A 256 -20.32 -10.55 -0.21
CA LEU A 256 -21.69 -10.39 0.27
C LEU A 256 -21.88 -10.63 1.77
N LEU A 257 -20.80 -10.95 2.50
CA LEU A 257 -20.85 -11.31 3.92
C LEU A 257 -21.70 -12.56 4.24
N MET A 258 -21.88 -13.45 3.27
CA MET A 258 -22.77 -14.62 3.37
C MET A 258 -22.03 -15.95 3.56
N GLY A 259 -22.60 -16.83 4.38
CA GLY A 259 -22.25 -18.24 4.49
C GLY A 259 -23.46 -19.13 4.17
N VAL A 260 -23.21 -20.29 3.58
CA VAL A 260 -24.22 -21.33 3.29
C VAL A 260 -23.73 -22.67 3.82
N VAL A 261 -24.60 -23.41 4.51
CA VAL A 261 -24.35 -24.78 4.99
C VAL A 261 -25.42 -25.71 4.44
N SER A 262 -25.02 -26.87 3.90
CA SER A 262 -25.94 -27.87 3.36
C SER A 262 -25.69 -29.29 3.93
N TRP A 263 -26.72 -30.10 4.16
CA TRP A 263 -26.56 -31.51 4.57
C TRP A 263 -27.22 -32.43 3.56
N ILE A 264 -26.68 -33.65 3.37
CA ILE A 264 -27.34 -34.66 2.53
C ILE A 264 -27.56 -35.95 3.32
N GLU A 265 -28.78 -36.48 3.30
CA GLU A 265 -29.05 -37.85 3.74
C GLU A 265 -28.70 -38.83 2.60
N ASN A 266 -27.86 -39.83 2.90
CA ASN A 266 -27.43 -40.82 1.91
C ASN A 266 -28.38 -42.03 1.98
N VAL A 267 -29.55 -41.94 1.32
CA VAL A 267 -30.50 -43.05 1.30
C VAL A 267 -30.19 -43.98 0.13
N THR A 268 -29.84 -45.24 0.39
CA THR A 268 -29.69 -46.25 -0.65
C THR A 268 -31.05 -46.68 -1.23
N LYS A 269 -31.20 -46.52 -2.55
CA LYS A 269 -32.28 -46.93 -3.47
C LYS A 269 -33.59 -46.13 -3.39
N ASN A 270 -33.78 -45.28 -4.42
CA ASN A 270 -35.01 -44.61 -4.92
C ASN A 270 -35.35 -43.18 -4.46
N PHE A 271 -34.50 -42.53 -3.64
CA PHE A 271 -34.59 -41.08 -3.35
C PHE A 271 -33.19 -40.48 -3.45
N HIS A 272 -33.01 -39.41 -4.24
CA HIS A 272 -31.66 -39.04 -4.70
C HIS A 272 -31.08 -37.76 -4.10
N LEU A 273 -31.86 -36.89 -3.45
CA LEU A 273 -31.29 -35.74 -2.74
C LEU A 273 -32.25 -35.22 -1.67
N GLU A 274 -31.85 -35.32 -0.41
CA GLU A 274 -32.43 -34.54 0.69
C GLU A 274 -31.40 -33.48 1.06
N ALA A 275 -31.70 -32.19 0.89
CA ALA A 275 -30.77 -31.12 1.19
C ALA A 275 -31.34 -30.14 2.24
N LEU A 276 -30.92 -30.26 3.50
CA LEU A 276 -31.12 -29.18 4.49
C LEU A 276 -30.14 -28.05 4.13
N THR A 277 -30.58 -26.82 3.94
CA THR A 277 -29.74 -25.66 3.61
C THR A 277 -30.03 -24.50 4.54
N ILE A 278 -28.97 -23.86 5.05
CA ILE A 278 -29.05 -22.68 5.92
C ILE A 278 -28.13 -21.59 5.37
N SER A 279 -28.69 -20.41 5.16
CA SER A 279 -27.95 -19.21 4.75
C SER A 279 -27.90 -18.23 5.93
N PHE A 280 -26.72 -17.69 6.23
CA PHE A 280 -26.53 -16.77 7.36
C PHE A 280 -25.40 -15.76 7.11
N ASN A 281 -25.37 -14.69 7.91
CA ASN A 281 -24.28 -13.73 7.93
C ASN A 281 -23.08 -14.35 8.66
N TYR A 282 -21.94 -14.52 7.98
CA TYR A 282 -20.81 -15.20 8.61
C TYR A 282 -20.13 -14.38 9.70
N ILE A 283 -20.41 -13.08 9.82
CA ILE A 283 -19.88 -12.21 10.88
C ILE A 283 -20.82 -12.13 12.07
N THR A 284 -22.13 -11.95 11.83
CA THR A 284 -23.10 -11.71 12.91
C THR A 284 -23.84 -12.97 13.37
N GLY A 285 -23.82 -14.05 12.58
CA GLY A 285 -24.60 -15.27 12.83
C GLY A 285 -26.09 -15.14 12.53
N GLU A 286 -26.53 -13.99 11.99
CA GLU A 286 -27.92 -13.74 11.62
C GLU A 286 -28.38 -14.67 10.48
N ILE A 287 -29.55 -15.28 10.64
CA ILE A 287 -30.06 -16.31 9.72
C ILE A 287 -30.96 -15.67 8.67
N PHE A 288 -30.67 -15.95 7.40
CA PHE A 288 -31.40 -15.42 6.25
C PHE A 288 -32.44 -16.40 5.72
N SER A 289 -32.10 -17.68 5.62
CA SER A 289 -33.02 -18.69 5.10
C SER A 289 -32.70 -20.05 5.68
N THR A 290 -33.72 -20.89 5.78
CA THR A 290 -33.61 -22.31 6.14
C THR A 290 -34.57 -23.10 5.27
N GLY A 291 -34.14 -24.22 4.69
CA GLY A 291 -35.02 -25.05 3.89
C GLY A 291 -34.55 -26.49 3.79
N ILE A 292 -35.47 -27.39 3.50
CA ILE A 292 -35.23 -28.80 3.21
C ILE A 292 -35.87 -29.12 1.86
N LEU A 293 -35.02 -29.51 0.90
CA LEU A 293 -35.44 -29.94 -0.42
C LEU A 293 -35.46 -31.47 -0.51
N PHE A 294 -36.56 -32.03 -1.01
CA PHE A 294 -36.69 -33.46 -1.30
C PHE A 294 -36.90 -33.70 -2.80
N VAL A 295 -36.11 -34.61 -3.37
CA VAL A 295 -36.26 -35.05 -4.77
C VAL A 295 -36.57 -36.55 -4.81
N ALA A 296 -37.82 -36.90 -5.13
CA ALA A 296 -38.20 -38.28 -5.46
C ALA A 296 -37.50 -38.74 -6.75
N GLY A 297 -37.22 -40.04 -6.88
CA GLY A 297 -36.33 -40.64 -7.88
C GLY A 297 -36.62 -40.39 -9.37
N ASP A 298 -37.68 -39.67 -9.71
CA ASP A 298 -37.85 -39.00 -11.00
C ASP A 298 -38.01 -37.49 -10.78
N SER A 299 -37.24 -36.69 -11.51
CA SER A 299 -37.00 -35.25 -11.27
C SER A 299 -38.22 -34.32 -11.47
N SER A 300 -39.45 -34.81 -11.36
CA SER A 300 -40.69 -34.08 -11.65
C SER A 300 -41.52 -33.70 -10.41
N SER A 301 -41.20 -34.21 -9.22
CA SER A 301 -41.90 -33.86 -7.97
C SER A 301 -40.94 -33.51 -6.83
N ALA A 302 -40.26 -32.36 -6.96
CA ALA A 302 -39.53 -31.80 -5.83
C ALA A 302 -40.50 -31.13 -4.86
N THR A 303 -40.45 -31.51 -3.58
CA THR A 303 -41.14 -30.80 -2.51
C THR A 303 -40.10 -30.01 -1.72
N ASP A 304 -40.34 -28.71 -1.55
CA ASP A 304 -39.43 -27.79 -0.89
C ASP A 304 -40.11 -27.15 0.30
N TRP A 305 -39.75 -27.58 1.51
CA TRP A 305 -40.15 -26.90 2.74
C TRP A 305 -39.10 -25.85 3.02
N SER A 306 -39.44 -24.58 2.86
CA SER A 306 -38.49 -23.50 3.10
C SER A 306 -39.14 -22.37 3.86
N CYS A 307 -38.30 -21.64 4.56
CA CYS A 307 -38.65 -20.39 5.16
C CYS A 307 -37.51 -19.42 4.84
N SER A 308 -37.85 -18.24 4.34
CA SER A 308 -36.87 -17.21 3.97
C SER A 308 -37.24 -15.89 4.64
N GLY A 309 -36.23 -15.23 5.19
CA GLY A 309 -36.25 -13.80 5.45
C GLY A 309 -35.91 -13.06 4.15
N SER A 310 -36.63 -11.98 3.87
CA SER A 310 -36.32 -11.15 2.70
C SER A 310 -35.00 -10.41 2.93
N PHE A 311 -34.06 -10.53 1.99
CA PHE A 311 -32.91 -9.64 1.88
C PHE A 311 -33.42 -8.24 1.52
N VAL A 312 -33.34 -7.25 2.41
CA VAL A 312 -32.91 -5.92 1.95
C VAL A 312 -32.41 -4.99 3.05
N GLY A 313 -31.22 -4.44 2.84
CA GLY A 313 -30.83 -3.12 3.37
C GLY A 313 -31.59 -1.96 2.70
N GLN A 314 -32.93 -2.05 2.60
CA GLN A 314 -33.81 -1.00 2.08
C GLN A 314 -35.17 -0.97 2.83
N GLY A 315 -35.18 -1.19 4.14
CA GLY A 315 -36.34 -0.95 5.00
C GLY A 315 -37.55 -1.87 4.74
N LEU A 316 -37.79 -2.83 5.64
CA LEU A 316 -39.02 -3.63 5.63
C LEU A 316 -39.63 -3.76 7.03
N PRO A 317 -40.97 -3.81 7.15
CA PRO A 317 -41.66 -4.31 8.34
C PRO A 317 -41.50 -5.83 8.47
N THR A 318 -41.65 -6.33 9.70
CA THR A 318 -41.67 -7.74 10.09
C THR A 318 -42.70 -8.55 9.28
N ALA A 319 -42.26 -9.56 8.53
CA ALA A 319 -43.15 -10.63 8.09
C ALA A 319 -43.40 -11.63 9.24
N PRO A 320 -44.59 -12.25 9.34
CA PRO A 320 -44.98 -13.01 10.52
C PRO A 320 -44.35 -14.42 10.53
N GLY A 321 -43.37 -14.63 11.41
CA GLY A 321 -43.44 -15.73 12.38
C GLY A 321 -43.13 -17.19 11.99
N THR A 322 -42.55 -17.56 10.85
CA THR A 322 -42.31 -19.00 10.56
C THR A 322 -40.86 -19.49 10.81
N CYS A 323 -39.82 -18.71 10.49
CA CYS A 323 -38.40 -19.11 10.75
C CYS A 323 -37.87 -18.86 12.18
N ARG A 324 -38.68 -19.02 13.24
CA ARG A 324 -38.15 -18.81 14.62
C ARG A 324 -37.48 -20.07 15.16
N GLY A 325 -36.51 -19.90 16.05
CA GLY A 325 -35.91 -21.01 16.79
C GLY A 325 -34.66 -21.64 16.16
N VAL A 326 -34.10 -21.08 15.09
CA VAL A 326 -32.77 -21.49 14.60
C VAL A 326 -31.69 -20.61 15.23
N THR A 327 -30.60 -21.21 15.69
CA THR A 327 -29.45 -20.48 16.25
C THR A 327 -28.15 -21.08 15.74
N VAL A 328 -27.26 -20.22 15.22
CA VAL A 328 -25.91 -20.61 14.80
C VAL A 328 -24.91 -20.12 15.85
N ASN A 329 -24.19 -21.05 16.46
CA ASN A 329 -23.05 -20.75 17.34
C ASN A 329 -21.77 -21.20 16.63
N GLN A 330 -21.10 -20.23 16.02
CA GLN A 330 -19.88 -20.43 15.25
C GLN A 330 -18.74 -20.95 16.12
N ALA A 331 -18.56 -20.35 17.31
CA ALA A 331 -17.51 -20.71 18.25
C ALA A 331 -17.68 -22.13 18.81
N ALA A 332 -18.92 -22.54 19.09
CA ALA A 332 -19.22 -23.87 19.62
C ALA A 332 -19.36 -24.93 18.53
N GLY A 333 -19.39 -24.54 17.26
CA GLY A 333 -19.57 -25.53 16.23
C GLY A 333 -21.02 -26.00 16.08
N THR A 334 -22.08 -25.22 16.40
CA THR A 334 -23.45 -25.78 16.47
C THR A 334 -24.52 -24.98 15.74
N VAL A 335 -25.46 -25.68 15.09
CA VAL A 335 -26.75 -25.14 14.64
C VAL A 335 -27.86 -25.83 15.44
N SER A 336 -28.68 -25.07 16.17
CA SER A 336 -29.80 -25.59 16.94
C SER A 336 -31.13 -25.15 16.38
N PHE A 337 -32.12 -26.05 16.40
CA PHE A 337 -33.50 -25.85 15.99
C PHE A 337 -34.40 -26.06 17.22
N SER A 338 -35.27 -25.10 17.50
CA SER A 338 -36.19 -25.09 18.63
C SER A 338 -37.58 -24.65 18.16
N ASN A 339 -38.43 -25.62 17.84
CA ASN A 339 -39.75 -25.43 17.24
C ASN A 339 -39.70 -24.58 15.97
N THR A 340 -38.72 -24.87 15.11
CA THR A 340 -38.57 -24.17 13.83
C THR A 340 -39.54 -24.75 12.82
N VAL A 341 -40.46 -23.91 12.32
CA VAL A 341 -41.52 -24.33 11.41
C VAL A 341 -41.15 -23.99 9.97
N LEU A 342 -41.14 -24.99 9.09
CA LEU A 342 -40.96 -24.81 7.64
C LEU A 342 -42.27 -25.11 6.93
N ASP A 343 -42.60 -24.30 5.92
CA ASP A 343 -43.86 -24.38 5.20
C ASP A 343 -43.62 -24.55 3.69
N LEU A 344 -44.63 -25.01 2.97
CA LEU A 344 -44.62 -25.16 1.51
C LEU A 344 -45.26 -23.94 0.88
N SER A 345 -44.49 -23.17 0.11
CA SER A 345 -45.04 -21.99 -0.58
C SER A 345 -46.00 -22.32 -1.73
N SER A 346 -46.12 -23.60 -2.12
CA SER A 346 -46.75 -24.00 -3.39
C SER A 346 -47.67 -25.23 -3.34
N THR A 347 -47.88 -25.89 -2.19
CA THR A 347 -48.75 -27.09 -2.09
C THR A 347 -49.54 -27.14 -0.77
N SER A 348 -50.61 -27.95 -0.71
CA SER A 348 -51.51 -28.09 0.44
C SER A 348 -50.98 -29.01 1.57
N ALA A 349 -49.68 -29.31 1.60
CA ALA A 349 -49.14 -30.19 2.62
C ALA A 349 -48.94 -29.42 3.95
N PRO A 350 -49.08 -30.08 5.10
CA PRO A 350 -48.91 -29.43 6.39
C PRO A 350 -47.45 -28.98 6.59
N PRO A 351 -47.24 -27.92 7.38
CA PRO A 351 -45.90 -27.47 7.73
C PRO A 351 -45.17 -28.53 8.56
N ILE A 352 -43.85 -28.59 8.43
CA ILE A 352 -42.99 -29.44 9.26
C ILE A 352 -42.35 -28.62 10.37
N THR A 353 -42.07 -29.27 11.50
CA THR A 353 -41.33 -28.66 12.61
C THR A 353 -40.02 -29.39 12.84
N LEU A 354 -38.94 -28.61 12.98
CA LEU A 354 -37.59 -29.07 13.24
C LEU A 354 -37.20 -28.81 14.71
N ASN A 355 -36.64 -29.84 15.35
CA ASN A 355 -36.09 -29.76 16.70
C ASN A 355 -34.79 -30.56 16.79
N GLY A 356 -33.74 -29.99 17.36
CA GLY A 356 -32.46 -30.69 17.57
C GLY A 356 -31.24 -29.81 17.33
N THR A 357 -30.06 -30.41 17.39
CA THR A 357 -28.79 -29.70 17.21
C THR A 357 -27.88 -30.47 16.27
N LEU A 358 -27.33 -29.77 15.29
CA LEU A 358 -26.30 -30.24 14.38
C LEU A 358 -24.97 -29.63 14.80
N THR A 359 -23.93 -30.45 14.91
CA THR A 359 -22.58 -30.01 15.28
C THR A 359 -21.65 -30.02 14.07
N PHE A 360 -20.66 -29.14 14.09
CA PHE A 360 -19.61 -28.93 13.10
C PHE A 360 -18.30 -28.60 13.83
N PRO A 361 -17.14 -28.87 13.22
CA PRO A 361 -15.89 -28.31 13.69
C PRO A 361 -15.94 -26.78 13.58
N PRO A 362 -15.56 -26.01 14.62
CA PRO A 362 -15.71 -24.55 14.65
C PRO A 362 -15.23 -23.85 13.37
N PHE A 363 -15.98 -22.85 12.90
CA PHE A 363 -15.69 -22.05 11.70
C PHE A 363 -15.79 -20.55 11.96
#